data_AF-A0A7S0B300-F1
#
_entry.id   AF-A0A7S0B300-F1
#
_cell.length_a   1.000
_cell.length_b   1.000
_cell.length_c   1.000
_cell.angle_alpha   90.00
_cell.angle_beta   90.00
_cell.angle_gamma   90.00
#
_symmetry.space_group_name_H-M   'P 1'
#
loop_
_entity.id
_entity.type
_entity.pdbx_description
1 polymer ?
#
loop_
_entity_poly.entity_id
_entity_poly.type
_entity_poly.pdbx_seq_one_letter_code
_entity_poly.pdbx_strand_id
1 'polypeptide(L)'
;NMEGRTSEACELYAAAKLAYETSGAAPTDEYAGLLQKMGIGHAAQGRHAEAMELYEKTKAAYEVLGMTATPHYAALLHNMAIGHASQGRDDEALEVYAAARAAYE
;
A
#
# COMPACT_ATOMS: atom_id res chain seq x y z
N ASN A 1 5.02 -0.12 24.79
CA ASN A 1 4.25 0.96 24.17
C ASN A 1 4.18 0.79 22.66
N MET A 2 3.10 0.19 22.17
CA MET A 2 2.78 0.22 20.73
C MET A 2 2.43 1.64 20.27
N GLU A 3 1.88 2.47 21.17
CA GLU A 3 1.42 3.83 20.87
C GLU A 3 2.54 4.80 20.45
N GLY A 4 3.72 4.71 21.07
CA GLY A 4 4.87 5.56 20.72
C GLY A 4 5.48 5.24 19.35
N ARG A 5 5.53 3.95 18.99
CA ARG A 5 6.06 3.50 17.69
C ARG A 5 5.11 3.86 16.54
N THR A 6 3.80 3.91 16.78
CA THR A 6 2.82 4.42 15.81
C THR A 6 2.94 5.92 15.59
N SER A 7 3.30 6.70 16.62
CA SER A 7 3.45 8.16 16.50
C SER A 7 4.69 8.53 15.68
N GLU A 8 5.85 7.96 16.01
CA GLU A 8 7.09 8.19 15.24
C GLU A 8 6.96 7.69 13.80
N ALA A 9 6.29 6.56 13.60
CA ALA A 9 6.01 6.05 12.27
C ALA A 9 5.15 7.06 11.50
N CYS A 10 4.03 7.55 12.05
CA CYS A 10 3.20 8.61 11.46
C CYS A 10 3.97 9.88 11.08
N GLU A 11 4.91 10.32 11.92
CA GLU A 11 5.71 11.52 11.63
C GLU A 11 6.73 11.29 10.51
N LEU A 12 7.44 10.17 10.52
CA LEU A 12 8.31 9.74 9.41
C LEU A 12 7.52 9.60 8.10
N TYR A 13 6.28 9.14 8.19
CA TYR A 13 5.37 8.97 7.06
C TYR A 13 4.90 10.30 6.47
N ALA A 14 4.51 11.26 7.31
CA ALA A 14 4.12 12.60 6.86
C ALA A 14 5.31 13.33 6.21
N ALA A 15 6.52 13.16 6.78
CA ALA A 15 7.75 13.72 6.24
C ALA A 15 8.11 13.11 4.87
N ALA A 16 8.05 11.78 4.73
CA ALA A 16 8.34 11.10 3.46
C ALA A 16 7.33 11.49 2.36
N LYS A 17 6.04 11.58 2.70
CA LYS A 17 4.99 12.05 1.78
C LYS A 17 5.24 13.49 1.35
N LEU A 18 5.49 14.39 2.30
CA LEU A 18 5.72 15.81 2.00
C LEU A 18 6.98 16.00 1.16
N ALA A 19 8.08 15.32 1.47
CA ALA A 19 9.31 15.36 0.70
C ALA A 19 9.11 14.87 -0.74
N TYR A 20 8.28 13.83 -0.92
CA TYR A 20 7.95 13.30 -2.24
C TYR A 20 7.09 14.28 -3.06
N GLU A 21 5.98 14.76 -2.48
CA GLU A 21 5.07 15.73 -3.12
C GLU A 21 5.75 17.07 -3.44
N THR A 22 6.74 17.48 -2.63
CA THR A 22 7.48 18.74 -2.84
C THR A 22 8.70 18.61 -3.74
N SER A 23 9.30 17.42 -3.88
CA SER A 23 10.49 17.23 -4.72
C SER A 23 10.17 17.10 -6.21
N GLY A 24 8.93 16.74 -6.57
CA GLY A 24 8.56 16.41 -7.95
C GLY A 24 9.36 15.22 -8.51
N ALA A 25 10.03 14.46 -7.65
CA ALA A 25 10.83 13.30 -8.03
C ALA A 25 9.92 12.12 -8.38
N ALA A 26 10.40 11.27 -9.29
CA ALA A 26 9.76 10.00 -9.58
C ALA A 26 9.74 9.10 -8.32
N PRO A 27 8.74 8.21 -8.16
CA PRO A 27 8.61 7.35 -6.99
C PRO A 27 9.84 6.45 -6.90
N THR A 28 10.26 6.13 -5.68
CA THR A 28 11.29 5.11 -5.43
C THR A 28 10.65 3.86 -4.85
N ASP A 29 11.32 2.72 -4.99
CA ASP A 29 10.88 1.46 -4.41
C ASP A 29 10.73 1.57 -2.89
N GLU A 30 11.66 2.28 -2.22
CA GLU A 30 11.58 2.52 -0.78
C GLU A 30 10.35 3.33 -0.39
N TYR A 31 9.98 4.33 -1.19
CA TYR A 31 8.78 5.13 -0.96
C TYR A 31 7.51 4.28 -1.13
N ALA A 32 7.45 3.45 -2.17
CA ALA A 32 6.33 2.51 -2.36
C ALA A 32 6.25 1.51 -1.21
N GLY A 33 7.36 0.86 -0.85
CA GLY A 33 7.41 -0.08 0.28
C GLY A 33 7.04 0.57 1.62
N LEU A 34 7.33 1.86 1.81
CA LEU A 34 6.90 2.62 2.98
C LEU A 34 5.38 2.76 3.03
N LEU A 35 4.76 3.22 1.93
CA LEU A 35 3.30 3.38 1.82
C LEU A 35 2.57 2.04 2.04
N GLN A 36 3.12 0.95 1.51
CA GLN A 36 2.57 -0.40 1.73
C GLN A 36 2.54 -0.77 3.21
N LYS A 37 3.65 -0.55 3.92
CA LYS A 37 3.76 -0.84 5.37
C LYS A 37 2.80 0.00 6.20
N MET A 38 2.58 1.26 5.80
CA MET A 38 1.57 2.10 6.42
C MET A 38 0.18 1.52 6.25
N GLY A 39 -0.18 1.14 5.02
CA GLY A 39 -1.49 0.56 4.73
C GLY A 39 -1.76 -0.68 5.59
N ILE A 40 -0.76 -1.54 5.77
CA ILE A 40 -0.83 -2.70 6.65
C ILE A 40 -1.07 -2.27 8.11
N GLY A 41 -0.35 -1.25 8.59
CA GLY A 41 -0.52 -0.71 9.94
C GLY A 41 -1.91 -0.12 10.20
N HIS A 42 -2.50 0.57 9.22
CA HIS A 42 -3.88 1.09 9.30
C HIS A 42 -4.91 -0.05 9.27
N ALA A 43 -4.72 -1.04 8.38
CA ALA A 43 -5.60 -2.21 8.30
C ALA A 43 -5.61 -3.00 9.61
N ALA A 44 -4.45 -3.20 10.25
CA ALA A 44 -4.33 -3.87 11.54
C ALA A 44 -5.05 -3.14 12.69
N GLN A 45 -5.29 -1.84 12.54
CA GLN A 45 -6.03 -1.01 13.49
C GLN A 45 -7.52 -0.88 13.13
N GLY A 46 -8.01 -1.65 12.14
CA GLY A 46 -9.39 -1.58 11.64
C GLY A 46 -9.69 -0.34 10.78
N ARG A 47 -8.67 0.48 10.48
CA ARG A 47 -8.81 1.69 9.65
C ARG A 47 -8.69 1.33 8.16
N HIS A 48 -9.65 0.56 7.67
CA HIS A 48 -9.63 -0.02 6.33
C HIS A 48 -9.67 1.02 5.19
N ALA A 49 -10.38 2.13 5.37
CA ALA A 49 -10.44 3.19 4.36
C ALA A 49 -9.07 3.87 4.15
N GLU A 50 -8.41 4.24 5.24
CA GLU A 50 -7.05 4.81 5.20
C GLU A 50 -6.03 3.82 4.63
N ALA A 51 -6.16 2.54 4.99
CA ALA A 51 -5.31 1.49 4.43
C ALA A 51 -5.47 1.39 2.91
N MET A 52 -6.71 1.42 2.42
CA MET A 52 -7.00 1.31 1.00
C MET A 52 -6.43 2.50 0.21
N GLU A 53 -6.57 3.73 0.73
CA GLU A 53 -5.99 4.92 0.10
C GLU A 53 -4.46 4.81 -0.03
N LEU A 54 -3.79 4.27 0.99
CA LEU A 54 -2.35 4.04 0.96
C LEU A 54 -1.96 2.94 -0.03
N TYR A 55 -2.76 1.88 -0.13
CA TYR A 55 -2.52 0.81 -1.10
C TYR A 55 -2.67 1.29 -2.55
N GLU A 56 -3.69 2.09 -2.85
CA GLU A 56 -3.85 2.70 -4.19
C GLU A 56 -2.65 3.58 -4.57
N LYS A 57 -2.16 4.40 -3.64
CA LYS A 57 -0.94 5.21 -3.86
C LYS A 57 0.29 4.35 -4.08
N THR A 58 0.42 3.27 -3.31
CA THR A 58 1.50 2.30 -3.48
C THR A 58 1.45 1.65 -4.87
N LYS A 59 0.24 1.28 -5.32
CA LYS A 59 0.02 0.66 -6.64
C LYS A 59 0.46 1.59 -7.76
N ALA A 60 0.05 2.86 -7.70
CA ALA A 60 0.48 3.87 -8.65
C ALA A 60 2.01 4.08 -8.64
N ALA A 61 2.64 4.08 -7.46
CA ALA A 61 4.10 4.20 -7.36
C ALA A 61 4.82 3.01 -8.04
N TYR A 62 4.38 1.78 -7.79
CA TYR A 62 4.95 0.60 -8.44
C TYR A 62 4.71 0.55 -9.95
N GLU A 63 3.55 1.01 -10.43
CA GLU A 63 3.24 1.11 -11.85
C GLU A 63 4.15 2.11 -12.56
N VAL A 64 4.39 3.29 -11.96
CA VAL A 64 5.33 4.29 -12.50
C VAL A 64 6.77 3.76 -12.51
N LEU A 65 7.14 2.96 -11.51
CA LEU A 65 8.45 2.31 -11.42
C LEU A 65 8.61 1.11 -12.38
N GLY A 66 7.53 0.62 -12.99
CA GLY A 66 7.54 -0.62 -13.77
C GLY A 66 7.79 -1.88 -12.92
N MET A 67 7.54 -1.82 -11.61
CA MET A 67 7.80 -2.90 -10.64
C MET A 67 6.57 -3.78 -10.38
N THR A 68 5.71 -3.94 -11.38
CA THR A 68 4.45 -4.68 -11.29
C THR A 68 4.63 -6.21 -11.27
N ALA A 69 5.81 -6.72 -11.62
CA ALA A 69 6.17 -8.15 -11.57
C ALA A 69 7.04 -8.49 -10.34
N THR A 70 6.89 -7.74 -9.24
CA THR A 70 7.68 -7.94 -8.01
C THR A 70 6.84 -8.60 -6.92
N PRO A 71 7.46 -9.37 -6.00
CA PRO A 71 6.77 -9.92 -4.84
C PRO A 71 6.11 -8.83 -3.96
N HIS A 72 6.68 -7.62 -3.93
CA HIS A 72 6.12 -6.50 -3.19
C HIS A 72 4.80 -6.02 -3.79
N TYR A 73 4.73 -5.90 -5.12
CA TYR A 73 3.49 -5.56 -5.82
C TYR A 73 2.42 -6.64 -5.66
N ALA A 74 2.80 -7.92 -5.75
CA ALA A 74 1.86 -9.01 -5.55
C ALA A 74 1.33 -9.06 -4.10
N ALA A 75 2.19 -8.81 -3.10
CA ALA A 75 1.76 -8.66 -1.71
C ALA A 75 0.85 -7.45 -1.48
N LEU A 76 1.04 -6.36 -2.22
CA LEU A 76 0.17 -5.18 -2.19
C LEU A 76 -1.23 -5.55 -2.68
N LEU A 77 -1.32 -6.16 -3.87
CA LEU A 77 -2.59 -6.57 -4.45
C LEU A 77 -3.33 -7.56 -3.54
N HIS A 78 -2.61 -8.51 -2.94
CA HIS A 78 -3.20 -9.42 -1.96
C HIS A 78 -3.86 -8.68 -0.78
N ASN A 79 -3.18 -7.67 -0.21
CA ASN A 79 -3.73 -6.88 0.89
C ASN A 79 -4.93 -6.03 0.47
N MET A 80 -4.94 -5.50 -0.76
CA MET A 80 -6.09 -4.79 -1.34
C MET A 80 -7.29 -5.74 -1.48
N ALA A 81 -7.08 -6.96 -1.97
CA ALA A 81 -8.14 -7.94 -2.11
C ALA A 81 -8.76 -8.34 -0.76
N ILE A 82 -7.93 -8.52 0.28
CA ILE A 82 -8.42 -8.72 1.66
C ILE A 82 -9.26 -7.52 2.12
N GLY A 83 -8.83 -6.30 1.81
CA GLY A 83 -9.53 -5.07 2.16
C GLY A 83 -10.87 -4.88 1.44
N HIS A 84 -11.00 -5.37 0.21
CA HIS A 84 -12.27 -5.43 -0.51
C HIS A 84 -13.21 -6.49 0.07
N ALA A 85 -12.69 -7.70 0.31
CA ALA A 85 -13.45 -8.80 0.90
C ALA A 85 -14.00 -8.44 2.29
N SER A 86 -13.21 -7.75 3.13
CA SER A 86 -13.67 -7.32 4.45
C SER A 86 -14.81 -6.29 4.42
N GLN A 87 -15.08 -5.69 3.25
CA GLN A 87 -16.15 -4.73 3.02
C GLN A 87 -17.32 -5.33 2.23
N GLY A 88 -17.34 -6.65 2.01
CA GLY A 88 -18.37 -7.35 1.24
C GLY A 88 -18.30 -7.07 -0.26
N ARG A 89 -17.15 -6.61 -0.75
CA ARG A 89 -16.88 -6.29 -2.16
C ARG A 89 -16.15 -7.47 -2.82
N ASP A 90 -16.83 -8.60 -2.89
CA ASP A 90 -16.23 -9.89 -3.26
C ASP A 90 -15.79 -9.93 -4.74
N ASP A 91 -16.54 -9.28 -5.64
CA ASP A 91 -16.19 -9.21 -7.06
C ASP A 91 -14.89 -8.43 -7.29
N GLU A 92 -14.74 -7.26 -6.65
CA GLU A 92 -13.51 -6.45 -6.68
C GLU A 92 -12.34 -7.23 -6.05
N ALA A 93 -12.57 -7.96 -4.96
CA ALA A 93 -11.55 -8.79 -4.34
C ALA A 93 -11.05 -9.89 -5.29
N LEU A 94 -11.95 -10.56 -6.01
CA LEU A 94 -11.61 -11.63 -6.96
C LEU A 94 -10.76 -11.10 -8.13
N GLU A 95 -11.12 -9.94 -8.69
CA GLU A 95 -10.32 -9.31 -9.76
C GLU A 95 -8.90 -8.99 -9.29
N VAL A 96 -8.77 -8.40 -8.10
CA VAL A 96 -7.47 -8.05 -7.53
C VAL A 96 -6.66 -9.31 -7.17
N TYR A 97 -7.28 -10.38 -6.69
CA TYR A 97 -6.63 -11.67 -6.47
C TYR A 97 -6.08 -12.28 -7.76
N ALA A 98 -6.84 -12.21 -8.85
CA ALA A 98 -6.39 -12.70 -10.15
C ALA A 98 -5.16 -11.92 -10.65
N ALA A 99 -5.17 -10.59 -10.49
CA ALA A 99 -4.03 -9.74 -10.81
C ALA A 99 -2.80 -10.06 -9.93
N ALA A 100 -3.01 -10.29 -8.63
CA ALA A 100 -1.93 -10.67 -7.71
C ALA A 100 -1.28 -12.00 -8.12
N ARG A 101 -2.08 -12.97 -8.56
CA ARG A 101 -1.57 -14.26 -9.03
C ARG A 101 -0.76 -14.13 -10.32
N ALA A 102 -1.24 -13.33 -11.26
CA ALA A 102 -0.52 -13.06 -12.51
C ALA A 102 0.83 -12.35 -12.28
N ALA A 103 0.95 -11.55 -11.21
CA ALA A 103 2.21 -10.91 -10.84
C ALA A 103 3.25 -11.88 -10.21
N TYR A 104 2.85 -13.11 -9.85
CA TYR A 104 3.73 -14.16 -9.33
C TYR A 104 4.19 -15.16 -10.41
N GLU A 105 3.56 -15.20 -11.58
CA GLU A 105 3.90 -16.07 -12.72
C GLU A 105 4.98 -15.45 -13.61
#